data_AF-A0A7S2RUV5-F1
#
_entry.id   AF-A0A7S2RUV5-F1
#
_cell.length_a   1.000
_cell.length_b   1.000
_cell.length_c   1.000
_cell.angle_alpha   90.00
_cell.angle_beta   90.00
_cell.angle_gamma   90.00
#
_symmetry.space_group_name_H-M   'P 1'
#
loop_
_entity.id
_entity.type
_entity.pdbx_description
1 polymer ?
#
loop_
_entity_poly.entity_id
_entity_poly.type
_entity_poly.pdbx_seq_one_letter_code
_entity_poly.pdbx_strand_id
1 'polypeptide(L)'
;TTMATPEEEGLKGNKKGRPIWTFIKNASLAMTVLMFIFTTVLILDAYKFVTIRHAKFARNKLLSTLRHMDPSLIESHTGLKVLTTEEYESLQSNLEKARADIREVNTKVQEKFSEVLKASMELQNKKKDIEELKKLIAEKEAEKKDAPAEAPKEEAAAETAPVEPAPAEAPAEGE
;
A
#
# COMPACT_ATOMS: atom_id res chain seq x y z
N THR A 1 -25.96 -29.83 -80.81
CA THR A 1 -25.48 -28.50 -81.17
C THR A 1 -25.58 -27.61 -79.96
N THR A 2 -24.44 -27.03 -79.63
CA THR A 2 -24.07 -26.26 -78.46
C THR A 2 -24.63 -24.83 -78.52
N MET A 3 -24.74 -24.20 -77.34
CA MET A 3 -24.71 -22.74 -77.07
C MET A 3 -26.04 -21.97 -77.16
N ALA A 4 -26.52 -21.49 -76.01
CA ALA A 4 -26.32 -20.10 -75.60
C ALA A 4 -26.97 -19.86 -74.22
N THR A 5 -26.13 -19.69 -73.21
CA THR A 5 -26.45 -19.06 -71.93
C THR A 5 -26.75 -17.57 -72.15
N PRO A 6 -27.77 -16.97 -71.51
CA PRO A 6 -27.89 -15.52 -71.45
C PRO A 6 -27.04 -15.01 -70.27
N GLU A 7 -25.74 -15.23 -70.35
CA GLU A 7 -24.77 -14.35 -69.70
C GLU A 7 -24.21 -13.46 -70.81
N GLU A 8 -24.05 -12.16 -70.55
CA GLU A 8 -23.61 -11.12 -71.49
C GLU A 8 -24.68 -10.25 -72.17
N GLU A 9 -25.61 -9.68 -71.42
CA GLU A 9 -26.14 -8.36 -71.80
C GLU A 9 -26.20 -7.45 -70.57
N GLY A 10 -25.33 -6.43 -70.53
CA GLY A 10 -25.49 -5.32 -69.59
C GLY A 10 -24.26 -4.84 -68.83
N LEU A 11 -23.03 -5.24 -69.18
CA LEU A 11 -21.82 -4.55 -68.69
C LEU A 11 -21.55 -3.26 -69.49
N LYS A 12 -22.49 -2.30 -69.48
CA LYS A 12 -22.19 -0.96 -69.99
C LYS A 12 -23.08 0.11 -69.35
N GLY A 13 -22.45 0.90 -68.49
CA GLY A 13 -22.96 2.22 -68.10
C GLY A 13 -23.49 2.30 -66.68
N ASN A 14 -22.60 2.62 -65.72
CA ASN A 14 -22.73 3.80 -64.85
C ASN A 14 -21.68 3.70 -63.71
N LYS A 15 -20.49 4.24 -63.94
CA LYS A 15 -19.40 4.24 -62.95
C LYS A 15 -19.67 5.19 -61.76
N LYS A 16 -20.75 5.99 -61.79
CA LYS A 16 -21.06 6.99 -60.75
C LYS A 16 -21.79 6.43 -59.51
N GLY A 17 -22.41 5.25 -59.60
CA GLY A 17 -23.18 4.65 -58.50
C GLY A 17 -22.43 3.60 -57.65
N ARG A 18 -21.23 3.17 -58.09
CA ARG A 18 -20.43 2.16 -57.38
C ARG A 18 -20.08 2.53 -55.93
N PRO A 19 -19.60 3.76 -55.60
CA PRO A 19 -19.20 4.05 -54.23
C PRO A 19 -20.39 4.06 -53.26
N ILE A 20 -21.55 4.56 -53.70
CA ILE A 20 -22.77 4.64 -52.88
C ILE A 20 -23.32 3.24 -52.60
N TRP A 21 -23.37 2.36 -53.61
CA TRP A 21 -23.84 0.99 -53.43
C TRP A 21 -22.91 0.14 -52.55
N THR A 22 -21.60 0.32 -52.66
CA THR A 22 -20.65 -0.29 -51.71
C THR A 22 -20.80 0.27 -50.30
N PHE A 23 -21.12 1.57 -50.16
CA PHE A 23 -21.35 2.18 -48.86
C PHE A 23 -22.61 1.62 -48.19
N ILE A 24 -23.69 1.46 -48.94
CA ILE A 24 -24.94 0.87 -48.46
C ILE A 24 -24.72 -0.59 -48.03
N LYS A 25 -23.95 -1.36 -48.81
CA LYS A 25 -23.58 -2.74 -48.45
C LYS A 25 -22.72 -2.81 -47.19
N ASN A 26 -21.73 -1.94 -47.06
CA ASN A 26 -20.87 -1.89 -45.88
C ASN A 26 -21.64 -1.38 -44.64
N ALA A 27 -22.56 -0.44 -44.82
CA ALA A 27 -23.44 0.04 -43.75
C ALA A 27 -24.44 -1.05 -43.29
N SER A 28 -24.99 -1.81 -44.24
CA SER A 28 -25.85 -2.97 -43.94
C SER A 28 -25.08 -4.08 -43.21
N LEU A 29 -23.84 -4.35 -43.64
CA LEU A 29 -22.94 -5.26 -42.93
C LEU A 29 -22.61 -4.75 -41.52
N ALA A 30 -22.30 -3.46 -41.37
CA ALA A 30 -22.01 -2.85 -40.08
C ALA A 30 -23.22 -2.93 -39.13
N MET A 31 -24.43 -2.68 -39.63
CA MET A 31 -25.66 -2.79 -38.84
C MET A 31 -25.96 -4.23 -38.44
N THR A 32 -25.72 -5.22 -39.31
CA THR A 32 -25.92 -6.64 -38.95
C THR A 32 -24.90 -7.11 -37.93
N VAL A 33 -23.62 -6.71 -38.06
CA VAL A 33 -22.59 -6.98 -37.04
C VAL A 33 -22.93 -6.31 -35.71
N LEU A 34 -23.39 -5.06 -35.73
CA LEU A 34 -23.75 -4.33 -34.52
C LEU A 34 -24.98 -4.93 -33.83
N MET A 35 -25.99 -5.34 -34.60
CA MET A 35 -27.15 -6.08 -34.08
C MET A 35 -26.75 -7.44 -33.51
N PHE A 36 -25.80 -8.14 -34.15
CA PHE A 36 -25.30 -9.42 -33.64
C PHE A 36 -24.56 -9.26 -32.31
N ILE A 37 -23.71 -8.23 -32.19
CA ILE A 37 -23.02 -7.90 -30.94
C ILE A 37 -24.05 -7.54 -29.86
N PHE A 38 -25.03 -6.68 -30.18
CA PHE A 38 -26.06 -6.27 -29.23
C PHE A 38 -26.90 -7.46 -28.75
N THR A 39 -27.28 -8.36 -29.66
CA THR A 39 -28.00 -9.59 -29.33
C THR A 39 -27.17 -10.50 -28.44
N THR A 40 -25.87 -10.66 -28.72
CA THR A 40 -24.96 -11.46 -27.90
C THR A 40 -24.80 -10.87 -26.49
N VAL A 41 -24.67 -9.55 -26.38
CA VAL A 41 -24.63 -8.85 -25.08
C VAL A 41 -25.92 -9.05 -24.30
N LEU A 42 -27.08 -8.93 -24.94
CA LEU A 42 -28.38 -9.19 -24.30
C LEU A 42 -28.52 -10.63 -23.81
N ILE A 43 -28.06 -11.61 -24.60
CA ILE A 43 -28.07 -13.03 -24.20
C ILE A 43 -27.14 -13.25 -23.00
N LEU A 44 -25.94 -12.68 -23.01
CA LEU A 44 -24.99 -12.78 -21.89
C LEU A 44 -25.52 -12.10 -20.62
N ASP A 45 -26.18 -10.95 -20.75
CA ASP A 45 -26.78 -10.23 -19.63
C ASP A 45 -27.98 -11.00 -19.07
N ALA A 46 -28.85 -11.54 -19.94
CA ALA A 46 -29.93 -12.43 -19.53
C ALA A 46 -29.40 -13.69 -18.83
N TYR A 47 -28.30 -14.28 -19.32
CA TYR A 47 -27.69 -15.46 -18.72
C TYR A 47 -27.08 -15.15 -17.35
N LYS A 48 -26.42 -13.99 -17.20
CA LYS A 48 -25.96 -13.47 -15.89
C LYS A 48 -27.13 -13.22 -14.95
N PHE A 49 -28.23 -12.63 -15.42
CA PHE A 49 -29.42 -12.42 -14.63
C PHE A 49 -30.04 -13.74 -14.16
N VAL A 50 -30.11 -14.76 -15.03
CA VAL A 50 -30.61 -16.09 -14.69
C VAL A 50 -29.71 -16.75 -13.66
N THR A 51 -28.39 -16.74 -13.84
CA THR A 51 -27.45 -17.32 -12.87
C THR A 51 -27.46 -16.59 -11.53
N ILE A 52 -27.51 -15.25 -11.51
CA ILE A 52 -27.63 -14.46 -10.28
C ILE A 52 -28.96 -14.74 -9.58
N ARG A 53 -30.07 -14.88 -10.32
CA ARG A 53 -31.39 -15.20 -9.75
C ARG A 53 -31.41 -16.61 -9.15
N HIS A 54 -30.84 -17.60 -9.84
CA HIS A 54 -30.74 -18.97 -9.31
C HIS A 54 -29.79 -19.04 -8.12
N ALA A 55 -28.68 -18.30 -8.11
CA ALA A 55 -27.77 -18.21 -6.97
C ALA A 55 -28.45 -17.56 -5.75
N LYS A 56 -29.21 -16.48 -5.95
CA LYS A 56 -30.01 -15.84 -4.89
C LYS A 56 -31.10 -16.77 -4.37
N PHE A 57 -31.78 -17.50 -5.25
CA PHE A 57 -32.80 -18.47 -4.87
C PHE A 57 -32.21 -19.64 -4.08
N ALA A 58 -31.09 -20.21 -4.54
CA ALA A 58 -30.37 -21.26 -3.84
C ALA A 58 -29.87 -20.80 -2.47
N ARG A 59 -29.30 -19.59 -2.37
CA ARG A 59 -28.87 -19.00 -1.11
C ARG A 59 -30.04 -18.82 -0.15
N ASN A 60 -31.18 -18.29 -0.60
CA ASN A 60 -32.35 -18.10 0.26
C ASN A 60 -32.97 -19.43 0.70
N LYS A 61 -33.01 -20.44 -0.18
CA LYS A 61 -33.51 -21.77 0.16
C LYS A 61 -32.58 -22.47 1.17
N LEU A 62 -31.26 -22.36 0.96
CA LEU A 62 -30.23 -22.93 1.83
C LEU A 62 -30.20 -22.24 3.20
N LEU A 63 -30.31 -20.91 3.25
CA LEU A 63 -30.44 -20.15 4.50
C LEU A 63 -31.74 -20.49 5.24
N SER A 64 -32.85 -20.68 4.52
CA SER A 64 -34.10 -21.12 5.13
C SER A 64 -33.96 -22.50 5.76
N THR A 65 -33.35 -23.48 5.06
CA THR A 65 -33.11 -24.81 5.64
C THR A 65 -32.12 -24.79 6.79
N LEU A 66 -31.07 -23.97 6.72
CA LEU A 66 -30.11 -23.80 7.82
C LEU A 66 -30.75 -23.16 9.05
N ARG A 67 -31.75 -22.29 8.87
CA ARG A 67 -32.50 -21.68 9.98
C ARG A 67 -33.36 -22.67 10.77
N HIS A 68 -33.74 -23.79 10.15
CA HIS A 68 -34.54 -24.85 10.78
C HIS A 68 -33.71 -26.05 11.23
N MET A 69 -32.39 -26.04 10.97
CA MET A 69 -31.46 -27.06 11.45
C MET A 69 -30.84 -26.62 12.77
N ASP A 70 -30.63 -27.57 13.68
CA ASP A 70 -29.95 -27.29 14.93
C ASP A 70 -28.50 -26.85 14.68
N PRO A 71 -28.02 -25.77 15.33
CA PRO A 71 -26.68 -25.23 15.13
C PRO A 71 -25.56 -26.25 15.37
N SER A 72 -25.76 -27.15 16.34
CA SER A 72 -24.81 -28.21 16.69
C SER A 72 -24.68 -29.26 15.58
N LEU A 73 -25.76 -29.54 14.84
CA LEU A 73 -25.78 -30.48 13.73
C LEU A 73 -25.05 -29.89 12.51
N ILE A 74 -25.17 -28.57 12.29
CA ILE A 74 -24.44 -27.87 11.23
C ILE A 74 -22.94 -27.86 11.55
N GLU A 75 -22.57 -27.57 12.78
CA GLU A 75 -21.17 -27.54 13.22
C GLU A 75 -20.50 -28.91 13.08
N SER A 76 -21.18 -30.00 13.46
CA SER A 76 -20.63 -31.36 13.35
C SER A 76 -20.47 -31.85 11.91
N HIS A 77 -21.33 -31.41 10.98
CA HIS A 77 -21.31 -31.89 9.58
C HIS A 77 -20.53 -31.00 8.62
N THR A 78 -20.39 -29.71 8.92
CA THR A 78 -19.68 -28.76 8.04
C THR A 78 -18.34 -28.30 8.58
N GLY A 79 -18.09 -28.49 9.89
CA GLY A 79 -16.91 -27.93 10.57
C GLY A 79 -16.93 -26.40 10.69
N LEU A 80 -18.03 -25.74 10.33
CA LEU A 80 -18.21 -24.31 10.52
C LEU A 80 -18.99 -24.04 11.81
N LYS A 81 -18.41 -23.25 12.71
CA LYS A 81 -19.11 -22.75 13.90
C LYS A 81 -20.25 -21.83 13.43
N VAL A 82 -21.48 -22.20 13.75
CA VAL A 82 -22.65 -21.35 13.52
C VAL A 82 -22.71 -20.37 14.69
N LEU A 83 -22.30 -19.13 14.44
CA LEU A 83 -22.39 -18.09 15.45
C LEU A 83 -23.87 -17.74 15.67
N THR A 84 -24.24 -17.62 16.94
CA THR A 84 -25.50 -16.94 17.31
C THR A 84 -25.45 -15.48 16.86
N THR A 85 -26.61 -14.83 16.74
CA THR A 85 -26.68 -13.41 16.35
C THR A 85 -25.86 -12.52 17.29
N GLU A 86 -25.86 -12.82 18.59
CA GLU A 86 -25.09 -12.09 19.61
C GLU A 86 -23.57 -12.29 19.45
N GLU A 87 -23.12 -13.53 19.21
CA GLU A 87 -21.71 -13.81 18.92
C GLU A 87 -21.26 -13.13 17.62
N TYR A 88 -22.12 -13.10 16.60
CA TYR A 88 -21.82 -12.43 15.34
C TYR A 88 -21.70 -10.91 15.52
N GLU A 89 -22.63 -10.29 16.24
CA GLU A 89 -22.60 -8.85 16.54
C GLU A 89 -21.38 -8.46 17.37
N SER A 90 -21.04 -9.25 18.40
CA SER A 90 -19.84 -9.01 19.20
C SER A 90 -18.56 -9.16 18.38
N LEU A 91 -18.47 -10.16 17.50
CA LEU A 91 -17.33 -10.34 16.61
C LEU A 91 -17.21 -9.19 15.60
N GLN A 92 -18.34 -8.71 15.06
CA GLN A 92 -18.37 -7.57 14.17
C GLN A 92 -17.91 -6.29 14.89
N SER A 93 -18.40 -6.05 16.11
CA SER A 93 -17.97 -4.91 16.95
C SER A 93 -16.47 -4.97 17.25
N ASN A 94 -15.94 -6.15 17.59
CA ASN A 94 -14.51 -6.34 17.84
C ASN A 94 -13.67 -6.11 16.58
N LEU A 95 -14.16 -6.51 15.42
CA LEU A 95 -13.49 -6.27 14.13
C LEU A 95 -13.47 -4.77 13.79
N GLU A 96 -14.56 -4.06 14.05
CA GLU A 96 -14.63 -2.60 13.88
C GLU A 96 -13.69 -1.86 14.83
N LYS A 97 -13.64 -2.27 16.11
CA LYS A 97 -12.67 -1.75 17.09
C LYS A 97 -11.23 -2.02 16.66
N ALA A 98 -10.89 -3.25 16.30
CA ALA A 98 -9.55 -3.59 15.83
C ALA A 98 -9.15 -2.77 14.59
N ARG A 99 -10.08 -2.50 13.67
CA ARG A 99 -9.84 -1.61 12.52
C ARG A 99 -9.61 -0.16 12.94
N ALA A 100 -10.33 0.34 13.94
CA ALA A 100 -10.12 1.67 14.49
C ALA A 100 -8.76 1.77 15.18
N ASP A 101 -8.41 0.79 16.02
CA ASP A 101 -7.13 0.72 16.73
C ASP A 101 -5.95 0.66 15.74
N ILE A 102 -6.06 -0.11 14.66
CA ILE A 102 -5.02 -0.16 13.61
C ILE A 102 -4.84 1.21 12.94
N ARG A 103 -5.92 1.96 12.71
CA ARG A 103 -5.82 3.31 12.14
C ARG A 103 -5.14 4.26 13.13
N GLU A 104 -5.51 4.20 14.40
CA GLU A 104 -4.91 5.03 15.46
C GLU A 104 -3.43 4.71 15.67
N VAL A 105 -3.05 3.43 15.67
CA VAL A 105 -1.64 3.02 15.74
C VAL A 105 -0.88 3.52 14.52
N ASN A 106 -1.46 3.46 13.32
CA ASN A 106 -0.83 3.98 12.11
C ASN A 106 -0.59 5.50 12.19
N THR A 107 -1.58 6.27 12.65
CA THR A 107 -1.38 7.73 12.84
C THR A 107 -0.33 8.02 13.90
N LYS A 108 -0.34 7.32 15.04
CA LYS A 108 0.70 7.46 16.07
C LYS A 108 2.08 7.10 15.55
N VAL A 109 2.20 6.04 14.73
CA VAL A 109 3.46 5.65 14.10
C VAL A 109 3.93 6.76 13.16
N GLN A 110 3.07 7.34 12.34
CA GLN A 110 3.41 8.48 11.48
C GLN A 110 3.86 9.71 12.29
N GLU A 111 3.16 10.04 13.38
CA GLU A 111 3.54 11.13 14.29
C GLU A 111 4.91 10.86 14.91
N LYS A 112 5.15 9.66 15.45
CA LYS A 112 6.44 9.25 16.04
C LYS A 112 7.56 9.26 15.00
N PHE A 113 7.31 8.84 13.76
CA PHE A 113 8.28 8.98 12.67
C PHE A 113 8.60 10.45 12.39
N SER A 114 7.61 11.34 12.43
CA SER A 114 7.84 12.78 12.25
C SER A 114 8.66 13.39 13.40
N GLU A 115 8.42 12.97 14.65
CA GLU A 115 9.20 13.37 15.81
C GLU A 115 10.66 12.88 15.71
N VAL A 116 10.86 11.62 15.32
CA VAL A 116 12.20 11.06 15.09
C VAL A 116 12.94 11.81 13.98
N LEU A 117 12.26 12.17 12.89
CA LEU A 117 12.86 12.97 11.82
C LEU A 117 13.27 14.37 12.30
N LYS A 118 12.41 15.04 13.07
CA LYS A 118 12.73 16.35 13.68
C LYS A 118 13.92 16.24 14.63
N ALA A 119 13.90 15.26 15.53
CA ALA A 119 15.02 15.00 16.44
C ALA A 119 16.31 14.68 15.67
N SER A 120 16.23 13.92 14.58
CA SER A 120 17.37 13.62 13.71
C SER A 120 17.93 14.87 13.02
N MET A 121 17.08 15.78 12.56
CA MET A 121 17.52 17.07 12.00
C MET A 121 18.17 17.97 13.05
N GLU A 122 17.59 18.08 14.24
CA GLU A 122 18.18 18.83 15.35
C GLU A 122 19.54 18.27 15.75
N LEU A 123 19.69 16.94 15.77
CA LEU A 123 20.96 16.28 16.08
C LEU A 123 22.01 16.55 14.98
N GLN A 124 21.61 16.55 13.71
CA GLN A 124 22.49 16.95 12.60
C GLN A 124 22.91 18.42 12.69
N ASN A 125 21.99 19.33 13.03
CA ASN A 125 22.30 20.75 13.21
C ASN A 125 23.28 20.94 14.37
N LYS A 126 23.01 20.36 15.54
CA LYS A 126 23.92 20.40 16.68
C LYS A 126 25.30 19.81 16.37
N LYS A 127 25.38 18.76 15.53
CA LYS A 127 26.67 18.22 15.07
C LYS A 127 27.44 19.24 14.21
N LYS A 128 26.76 19.93 13.30
CA LYS A 128 27.38 21.00 12.48
C LYS A 128 27.84 22.16 13.37
N ASP A 129 27.00 22.60 14.31
CA ASP A 129 27.36 23.67 15.25
C ASP A 129 28.60 23.29 16.08
N ILE A 130 28.71 22.04 16.51
CA ILE A 130 29.90 21.54 17.23
C ILE A 130 31.14 21.53 16.31
N GLU A 131 31.01 21.16 15.04
CA GLU A 131 32.12 21.21 14.07
C GLU A 131 32.58 22.65 13.80
N GLU A 132 31.64 23.60 13.67
CA GLU A 132 31.95 25.02 13.52
C GLU A 132 32.62 25.58 14.78
N LEU A 133 32.12 25.25 15.97
CA LEU A 133 32.76 25.63 17.24
C LEU A 133 34.16 25.03 17.37
N LYS A 134 34.37 23.77 16.95
CA LYS A 134 35.71 23.17 16.92
C LYS A 134 36.66 23.89 15.98
N LYS A 135 36.19 24.32 14.80
CA LYS A 135 36.99 25.13 13.87
C LYS A 135 37.33 26.49 14.46
N LEU A 136 36.36 27.19 15.04
CA LEU A 136 36.57 28.49 15.69
C LEU A 136 37.54 28.39 16.88
N ILE A 137 37.47 27.30 17.65
CA ILE A 137 38.44 27.04 18.72
C ILE A 137 39.84 26.81 18.13
N ALA A 138 39.97 25.99 17.08
CA ALA A 138 41.25 25.75 16.42
C ALA A 138 41.84 27.02 15.79
N GLU A 139 41.01 27.87 15.18
CA GLU A 139 41.41 29.18 14.63
C GLU A 139 41.87 30.13 15.74
N LYS A 140 41.16 30.19 16.87
CA LYS A 140 41.59 31.00 18.03
C LYS A 140 42.84 30.44 18.74
N GLU A 141 43.06 29.14 18.73
CA GLU A 141 44.31 28.55 19.21
C GLU A 141 45.48 28.81 18.25
N ALA A 142 45.23 28.87 16.94
CA ALA A 142 46.22 29.29 15.96
C ALA A 142 46.57 30.78 16.09
N GLU A 143 45.58 31.66 16.24
CA GLU A 143 45.81 33.10 16.51
C GLU A 143 46.57 33.34 17.82
N LYS A 144 46.34 32.53 18.86
CA LYS A 144 47.11 32.59 20.11
C LYS A 144 48.56 32.13 19.95
N LYS A 145 48.88 31.31 18.95
CA LYS A 145 50.26 30.91 18.63
C LYS A 145 51.00 31.92 17.76
N ASP A 146 50.29 32.82 17.07
CA ASP A 146 50.86 33.83 16.16
C ASP A 146 50.96 35.25 16.78
N ALA A 147 50.66 35.43 18.07
CA ALA A 147 50.94 36.69 18.78
C ALA A 147 52.43 36.74 19.24
N PRO A 148 53.24 37.72 18.80
CA PRO A 148 54.66 37.75 19.12
C PRO A 148 55.02 38.45 20.45
N ALA A 149 56.07 37.91 21.09
CA ALA A 149 56.95 38.47 22.15
C ALA A 149 56.33 38.64 23.56
N GLU A 150 56.97 38.34 24.70
CA GLU A 150 58.38 38.41 25.10
C GLU A 150 58.72 37.34 26.18
N ALA A 151 59.88 36.70 26.06
CA ALA A 151 60.68 36.23 27.21
C ALA A 151 61.52 37.42 27.73
N PRO A 152 62.07 37.48 28.97
CA PRO A 152 62.58 36.34 29.76
C PRO A 152 62.54 36.47 31.31
N LYS A 153 62.64 35.34 32.04
CA LYS A 153 63.81 34.97 32.88
C LYS A 153 63.53 33.77 33.80
N GLU A 154 64.60 33.00 33.97
CA GLU A 154 64.79 31.79 34.76
C GLU A 154 64.54 31.96 36.26
N GLU A 155 64.06 30.87 36.91
CA GLU A 155 64.58 30.29 38.16
C GLU A 155 63.86 28.94 38.36
N ALA A 156 64.51 27.81 38.05
CA ALA A 156 65.33 27.00 38.96
C ALA A 156 64.50 26.11 39.92
N ALA A 157 64.43 24.83 39.53
CA ALA A 157 64.61 23.60 40.34
C ALA A 157 63.88 23.40 41.68
N ALA A 158 63.09 22.32 41.76
CA ALA A 158 63.13 21.25 42.77
C ALA A 158 61.85 20.40 42.61
N GLU A 159 61.88 19.22 42.00
CA GLU A 159 62.27 17.93 42.62
C GLU A 159 61.33 17.51 43.76
N THR A 160 60.39 16.60 43.47
CA THR A 160 60.17 15.29 44.14
C THR A 160 58.72 14.81 43.93
N ALA A 161 58.58 13.76 43.13
CA ALA A 161 57.56 12.74 43.34
C ALA A 161 58.16 11.70 44.33
N PRO A 162 57.35 10.94 45.11
CA PRO A 162 56.85 9.68 44.53
C PRO A 162 55.50 9.16 45.07
N VAL A 163 54.75 8.53 44.14
CA VAL A 163 54.11 7.20 44.20
C VAL A 163 53.15 6.84 45.36
N GLU A 164 51.91 6.54 44.96
CA GLU A 164 50.91 5.53 45.43
C GLU A 164 51.33 4.47 46.48
N PRO A 165 50.40 3.84 47.25
CA PRO A 165 49.21 3.17 46.70
C PRO A 165 47.92 3.18 47.55
N ALA A 166 46.82 2.85 46.87
CA ALA A 166 45.57 2.39 47.48
C ALA A 166 45.73 1.05 48.23
N PRO A 167 44.85 0.78 49.21
CA PRO A 167 44.23 -0.54 49.26
C PRO A 167 42.71 -0.48 49.45
N ALA A 168 42.06 -1.44 48.80
CA ALA A 168 40.67 -1.82 48.97
C ALA A 168 40.45 -2.54 50.31
N GLU A 169 39.29 -2.32 50.95
CA GLU A 169 38.66 -3.31 51.83
C GLU A 169 37.16 -3.03 52.00
N ALA A 170 36.34 -4.00 51.64
CA ALA A 170 34.96 -4.18 52.10
C ALA A 170 34.98 -4.79 53.52
N PRO A 171 33.94 -4.61 54.36
CA PRO A 171 32.86 -5.62 54.52
C PRO A 171 31.46 -4.95 54.61
N ALA A 172 30.35 -5.54 54.14
CA ALA A 172 29.59 -6.72 54.60
C ALA A 172 28.65 -6.44 55.80
N GLU A 173 27.35 -6.72 55.55
CA GLU A 173 26.27 -7.11 56.49
C GLU A 173 25.86 -6.10 57.58
N GLY A 174 24.60 -5.90 57.96
CA GLY A 174 23.32 -6.52 57.67
C GLY A 174 22.33 -6.03 58.74
N GLU A 175 21.08 -5.76 58.37
CA GLU A 175 19.86 -5.83 59.19
C GLU A 175 18.63 -5.77 58.28
#